data_AF-A0AAV4HQP1-F1
#
_entry.id   AF-A0AAV4HQP1-F1
#
_cell.length_a   1.000
_cell.length_b   1.000
_cell.length_c   1.000
_cell.angle_alpha   90.00
_cell.angle_beta   90.00
_cell.angle_gamma   90.00
#
_symmetry.space_group_name_H-M   'P 1'
#
loop_
_entity.id
_entity.type
_entity.pdbx_description
1 polymer ?
#
loop_
_entity_poly.entity_id
_entity_poly.type
_entity_poly.pdbx_seq_one_letter_code
_entity_poly.pdbx_strand_id
1 'polypeptide(L)'
;MLRVILNRLKPKAEEILAEEQADFRAGRSTVEQIFNCRILIEKHMQHQRDLFHNFIDFKKAFDRVWHDGLWHVLRGFNIDEGLVKTIESLYMNSNSTVFLNNTIGNSFKTTVGVRAVSSLLCSSIYFSSV
;
A
#
# COMPACT_ATOMS: atom_id res chain seq x y z
N MET A 1 -10.23 -3.83 -17.23
CA MET A 1 -10.77 -3.04 -16.09
C MET A 1 -9.69 -2.63 -15.08
N LEU A 2 -9.01 -3.55 -14.39
CA LEU A 2 -8.00 -3.22 -13.36
C LEU A 2 -6.84 -2.34 -13.87
N ARG A 3 -6.38 -2.56 -15.11
CA ARG A 3 -5.36 -1.71 -15.74
C ARG A 3 -5.80 -0.25 -15.89
N VAL A 4 -7.08 -0.02 -16.18
CA VAL A 4 -7.65 1.33 -16.34
C VAL A 4 -7.70 2.04 -14.98
N ILE A 5 -8.13 1.34 -13.94
CA ILE A 5 -8.13 1.85 -12.55
C ILE A 5 -6.70 2.24 -12.15
N LEU A 6 -5.73 1.35 -12.38
CA LEU A 6 -4.32 1.63 -12.08
C LEU A 6 -3.81 2.87 -12.83
N ASN A 7 -4.09 2.98 -14.13
CA ASN A 7 -3.62 4.12 -14.93
C ASN A 7 -4.26 5.44 -14.50
N ARG A 8 -5.47 5.43 -13.94
CA ARG A 8 -6.12 6.62 -13.37
C ARG A 8 -5.58 6.97 -11.97
N LEU A 9 -5.22 5.98 -11.18
CA LEU A 9 -4.67 6.18 -9.83
C LEU A 9 -3.21 6.65 -9.84
N LYS A 10 -2.38 6.14 -10.76
CA LYS A 10 -0.95 6.47 -10.84
C LYS A 10 -0.63 7.96 -10.77
N PRO A 11 -1.19 8.85 -11.61
CA PRO A 11 -0.87 10.27 -11.54
C PRO A 11 -1.27 10.89 -10.20
N LYS A 12 -2.39 10.45 -9.61
CA LYS A 12 -2.81 10.90 -8.28
C LYS A 12 -1.91 10.38 -7.17
N ALA A 13 -1.48 9.13 -7.25
CA ALA A 13 -0.53 8.57 -6.29
C ALA A 13 0.80 9.35 -6.30
N GLU A 14 1.31 9.74 -7.47
CA GLU A 14 2.53 10.56 -7.55
C GLU A 14 2.36 11.97 -6.95
N GLU A 15 1.15 12.54 -6.97
CA GLU A 15 0.84 13.81 -6.29
C GLU A 15 0.72 13.65 -4.75
N ILE A 16 0.28 12.48 -4.28
CA ILE A 16 -0.05 12.22 -2.87
C ILE A 16 1.15 11.66 -2.08
N LEU A 17 1.91 10.74 -2.69
CA LEU A 17 2.95 9.99 -1.99
C LEU A 17 4.17 10.87 -1.73
N ALA A 18 4.68 10.81 -0.50
CA ALA A 18 5.92 11.47 -0.10
C ALA A 18 7.10 11.01 -0.96
N GLU A 19 8.10 11.87 -1.11
CA GLU A 19 9.29 11.61 -1.94
C GLU A 19 10.08 10.39 -1.44
N GLU A 20 10.08 10.17 -0.13
CA GLU A 20 10.72 9.05 0.54
C GLU A 20 9.99 7.73 0.30
N GLN A 21 8.70 7.77 -0.03
CA GLN A 21 7.90 6.57 -0.31
C GLN A 21 8.27 6.03 -1.69
N ALA A 22 8.98 4.90 -1.71
CA ALA A 22 9.45 4.24 -2.93
C ALA A 22 8.49 3.16 -3.46
N ASP A 23 7.58 2.68 -2.62
CA ASP A 23 6.81 1.48 -2.92
C ASP A 23 5.85 1.67 -4.11
N PHE A 24 5.85 0.70 -5.04
CA PHE A 24 5.07 0.69 -6.29
C PHE A 24 5.20 1.92 -7.20
N ARG A 25 6.27 2.72 -7.08
CA ARG A 25 6.55 3.88 -7.93
C ARG A 25 7.56 3.58 -9.01
N ALA A 26 7.33 4.13 -10.21
CA ALA A 26 8.24 3.96 -11.32
C ALA A 26 9.52 4.78 -11.09
N GLY A 27 10.69 4.19 -11.39
CA GLY A 27 11.97 4.88 -11.21
C GLY A 27 12.43 5.01 -9.76
N ARG A 28 11.80 4.30 -8.82
CA ARG A 28 12.27 4.16 -7.44
C ARG A 28 12.76 2.75 -7.19
N SER A 29 13.85 2.61 -6.44
CA SER A 29 14.38 1.31 -6.08
C SER A 29 14.81 1.22 -4.62
N THR A 30 14.84 -0.01 -4.09
CA THR A 30 15.41 -0.28 -2.76
C THR A 30 16.89 0.10 -2.69
N VAL A 31 17.61 0.06 -3.82
CA VAL A 31 19.02 0.47 -3.89
C VAL A 31 19.19 1.95 -3.51
N GLU A 32 18.34 2.82 -4.05
CA GLU A 32 18.37 4.25 -3.72
C GLU A 32 18.01 4.50 -2.25
N GLN A 33 17.05 3.75 -1.70
CA GLN A 33 16.66 3.89 -0.29
C GLN A 33 17.78 3.44 0.67
N ILE A 34 18.44 2.32 0.37
CA ILE A 34 19.62 1.88 1.12
C ILE A 34 20.75 2.92 1.00
N PHE A 35 20.95 3.49 -0.18
CA PHE A 35 21.94 4.52 -0.40
C PHE A 35 21.66 5.79 0.42
N ASN A 36 20.41 6.24 0.49
CA ASN A 36 20.00 7.36 1.33
C ASN A 36 20.29 7.10 2.82
N CYS A 37 19.93 5.92 3.33
CA CYS A 37 20.26 5.52 4.71
C CYS A 37 21.78 5.57 4.95
N ARG A 38 22.57 5.07 3.99
CA ARG A 38 24.03 5.07 4.09
C ARG A 38 24.62 6.49 4.14
N ILE A 39 24.13 7.40 3.29
CA ILE A 39 24.55 8.81 3.32
C ILE A 39 24.24 9.44 4.69
N LEU A 40 23.06 9.18 5.25
CA LEU A 40 22.69 9.71 6.56
C LEU A 40 23.65 9.22 7.65
N ILE A 41 23.98 7.94 7.65
CA ILE A 41 24.97 7.34 8.57
C ILE A 41 26.33 8.01 8.41
N GLU A 42 26.87 8.05 7.18
CA GLU A 42 28.20 8.60 6.90
C GLU A 42 28.29 10.08 7.31
N LYS A 43 27.25 10.88 7.04
CA LYS A 43 27.21 12.30 7.39
C LYS A 43 27.16 12.54 8.91
N HIS A 44 26.40 11.74 9.65
CA HIS A 44 26.36 11.87 11.12
C HIS A 44 27.69 11.45 11.75
N MET A 45 28.31 10.38 11.24
CA MET A 45 29.65 9.95 11.66
C MET A 45 30.71 11.04 11.41
N GLN A 46 30.68 11.70 10.25
CA GLN A 46 31.60 12.79 9.91
C GLN A 46 31.48 13.98 10.88
N HIS A 47 30.29 14.28 11.37
CA HIS A 47 30.04 15.37 12.31
C HIS A 47 30.09 14.95 13.79
N GLN A 48 30.49 13.71 14.08
CA GLN A 48 30.50 13.12 15.43
C GLN A 48 29.17 13.31 16.16
N ARG A 49 28.07 13.08 15.44
CA ARG A 49 26.71 13.10 15.99
C ARG A 49 26.14 11.70 16.04
N ASP A 50 25.39 11.42 17.10
CA ASP A 50 24.63 10.19 17.20
C ASP A 50 23.48 10.18 16.19
N LEU A 51 23.21 9.00 15.63
CA LEU A 51 22.10 8.74 14.72
C LEU A 51 21.42 7.43 15.14
N PHE A 52 20.10 7.49 15.33
CA PHE A 52 19.29 6.34 15.68
C PHE A 52 18.32 6.02 14.54
N HIS A 53 18.22 4.75 14.15
CA HIS A 53 17.26 4.26 13.17
C HIS A 53 16.22 3.38 13.86
N ASN A 54 14.94 3.60 13.53
CA ASN A 54 13.85 2.73 13.95
C ASN A 54 13.28 2.01 12.73
N PHE A 55 13.36 0.68 12.73
CA PHE A 55 12.83 -0.15 11.64
C PHE A 55 11.49 -0.73 12.09
N ILE A 56 10.41 -0.31 11.42
CA ILE A 56 9.05 -0.74 11.70
C ILE A 56 8.60 -1.67 10.57
N ASP A 57 8.15 -2.87 10.93
CA ASP A 57 7.57 -3.83 9.98
C ASP A 57 6.16 -4.24 10.41
N PHE A 58 5.22 -4.19 9.46
CA PHE A 58 3.82 -4.55 9.70
C PHE A 58 3.57 -6.02 9.37
N LYS A 59 3.23 -6.81 10.39
CA LYS A 59 2.85 -8.22 10.21
C LYS A 59 1.66 -8.34 9.26
N LYS A 60 1.88 -8.98 8.10
CA LYS A 60 0.85 -9.22 7.07
C LYS A 60 0.17 -7.93 6.58
N ALA A 61 0.96 -6.90 6.27
CA ALA A 61 0.48 -5.57 5.89
C ALA A 61 -0.67 -5.60 4.88
N PHE A 62 -0.51 -6.31 3.76
CA PHE A 62 -1.53 -6.37 2.71
C PHE A 62 -2.75 -7.23 3.04
N ASP A 63 -2.62 -8.26 3.89
CA ASP A 63 -3.75 -9.12 4.28
C ASP A 63 -4.64 -8.44 5.33
N ARG A 64 -4.13 -7.40 5.99
CA ARG A 64 -4.78 -6.75 7.14
C ARG A 64 -5.35 -5.36 6.84
N VAL A 65 -5.24 -4.87 5.60
CA VAL A 65 -5.84 -3.59 5.22
C VAL A 65 -7.34 -3.62 5.47
N TRP A 66 -7.83 -2.69 6.28
CA TRP A 66 -9.26 -2.54 6.55
C TRP A 66 -9.93 -1.82 5.38
N HIS A 67 -10.96 -2.45 4.81
CA HIS A 67 -11.63 -1.90 3.62
C HIS A 67 -12.26 -0.53 3.89
N ASP A 68 -12.99 -0.34 4.98
CA ASP A 68 -13.63 0.96 5.24
C ASP A 68 -12.61 2.07 5.48
N GLY A 69 -11.49 1.74 6.14
CA GLY A 69 -10.35 2.63 6.27
C GLY A 69 -9.74 2.99 4.91
N LEU A 70 -9.59 2.00 4.01
CA LEU A 70 -9.11 2.24 2.65
C LEU A 70 -10.01 3.24 1.90
N TRP A 71 -11.33 3.07 1.97
CA TRP A 71 -12.27 3.98 1.31
C TRP A 71 -12.21 5.39 1.90
N HIS A 72 -12.10 5.48 3.22
CA HIS A 72 -11.96 6.75 3.92
C HIS A 72 -10.71 7.50 3.48
N VAL A 73 -9.57 6.81 3.40
CA VAL A 73 -8.30 7.41 2.99
C VAL A 73 -8.33 7.85 1.53
N LEU A 74 -8.84 7.03 0.62
CA LEU A 74 -8.93 7.39 -0.80
C LEU A 74 -9.80 8.66 -1.01
N ARG A 75 -10.91 8.77 -0.26
CA ARG A 75 -11.74 9.98 -0.26
C ARG A 75 -11.04 11.18 0.39
N GLY A 76 -10.32 10.96 1.48
CA GLY A 76 -9.54 12.00 2.16
C GLY A 76 -8.47 12.63 1.26
N PHE A 77 -7.90 11.85 0.35
CA PHE A 77 -6.97 12.33 -0.69
C PHE A 77 -7.66 12.87 -1.96
N ASN A 78 -8.96 13.12 -1.93
CA ASN A 78 -9.74 13.67 -3.04
C ASN A 78 -9.67 12.84 -4.34
N ILE A 79 -9.60 11.50 -4.22
CA ILE A 79 -9.75 10.62 -5.39
C ILE A 79 -11.22 10.64 -5.83
N ASP A 80 -11.44 10.69 -7.15
CA ASP A 80 -12.77 10.72 -7.76
C ASP A 80 -13.71 9.64 -7.18
N GLU A 81 -14.91 10.05 -6.74
CA GLU A 81 -15.87 9.16 -6.08
C GLU A 81 -16.33 8.02 -7.00
N GLY A 82 -16.40 8.25 -8.31
CA GLY A 82 -16.69 7.20 -9.28
C GLY A 82 -15.60 6.13 -9.30
N LEU A 83 -14.33 6.54 -9.22
CA LEU A 83 -13.18 5.65 -9.10
C LEU A 83 -13.17 4.92 -7.75
N VAL A 84 -13.44 5.60 -6.64
CA VAL A 84 -13.53 4.97 -5.31
C VAL A 84 -14.62 3.90 -5.30
N LYS A 85 -15.84 4.20 -5.76
CA LYS A 85 -16.94 3.23 -5.87
C LYS A 85 -16.59 2.05 -6.76
N THR A 86 -15.88 2.29 -7.86
CA THR A 86 -15.39 1.22 -8.73
C THR A 86 -14.43 0.31 -7.96
N ILE A 87 -13.50 0.87 -7.18
CA ILE A 87 -12.59 0.07 -6.35
C ILE A 87 -13.37 -0.67 -5.26
N GLU A 88 -14.29 -0.01 -4.54
CA GLU A 88 -15.16 -0.63 -3.52
C GLU A 88 -15.90 -1.84 -4.07
N SER A 89 -16.46 -1.73 -5.28
CA SER A 89 -17.18 -2.83 -5.94
C SER A 89 -16.32 -4.05 -6.24
N LEU A 90 -14.99 -3.90 -6.35
CA LEU A 90 -14.06 -5.03 -6.49
C LEU A 90 -13.97 -5.87 -5.20
N TYR A 91 -14.30 -5.27 -4.06
CA TYR A 91 -14.25 -5.90 -2.74
C TYR A 91 -15.63 -6.33 -2.24
N MET A 92 -16.71 -5.75 -2.77
CA MET A 92 -18.08 -6.11 -2.43
C MET A 92 -18.38 -7.59 -2.67
N ASN A 93 -19.15 -8.18 -1.74
CA ASN A 93 -19.59 -9.59 -1.78
C ASN A 93 -18.48 -10.63 -1.95
N SER A 94 -17.25 -10.26 -1.60
CA SER A 94 -16.18 -11.23 -1.56
C SER A 94 -16.34 -12.24 -0.45
N ASN A 95 -16.17 -13.50 -0.82
CA ASN A 95 -15.95 -14.57 0.12
C ASN A 95 -14.61 -15.26 -0.14
N SER A 96 -14.06 -15.85 0.91
CA SER A 96 -12.88 -16.71 0.87
C SER A 96 -13.26 -18.09 1.41
N THR A 97 -12.57 -19.11 0.91
CA THR A 97 -12.66 -20.49 1.42
C THR A 97 -11.25 -20.97 1.73
N VAL A 98 -11.12 -21.92 2.66
CA VAL A 98 -9.84 -22.56 2.95
C VAL A 98 -9.75 -23.86 2.18
N PHE A 99 -8.71 -24.04 1.37
CA PHE A 99 -8.40 -25.32 0.73
C PHE A 99 -7.27 -26.00 1.48
N LEU A 100 -7.54 -27.17 2.05
CA LEU A 100 -6.58 -27.95 2.83
C LEU A 100 -6.81 -29.44 2.59
N ASN A 101 -5.74 -30.20 2.34
CA ASN A 101 -5.79 -31.66 2.16
C ASN A 101 -6.87 -32.11 1.14
N ASN A 102 -6.89 -31.48 -0.04
CA ASN A 102 -7.90 -31.72 -1.08
C ASN A 102 -9.37 -31.46 -0.67
N THR A 103 -9.59 -30.81 0.47
CA THR A 103 -10.93 -30.48 0.97
C THR A 103 -11.13 -28.97 0.94
N ILE A 104 -12.30 -28.54 0.45
CA ILE A 104 -12.73 -27.14 0.49
C ILE A 104 -13.56 -26.94 1.76
N GLY A 105 -13.11 -26.04 2.62
CA GLY A 105 -13.82 -25.66 3.84
C GLY A 105 -14.97 -24.69 3.58
N ASN A 106 -15.66 -24.31 4.64
CA ASN A 106 -16.77 -23.36 4.58
C ASN A 106 -16.33 -21.99 4.06
N SER A 107 -17.25 -21.34 3.34
CA SER A 107 -17.08 -19.99 2.84
C SER A 107 -17.31 -18.96 3.95
N PHE A 108 -16.48 -17.92 3.98
CA PHE A 108 -16.61 -16.79 4.90
C PHE A 108 -16.38 -15.47 4.16
N LYS A 109 -17.01 -14.40 4.64
CA LYS A 109 -16.89 -13.06 4.04
C LYS A 109 -15.48 -12.49 4.26
N THR A 110 -14.89 -11.94 3.21
CA THR A 110 -13.60 -11.26 3.27
C THR A 110 -13.80 -9.79 3.63
N THR A 111 -13.40 -9.39 4.83
CA THR A 111 -13.58 -8.00 5.35
C THR A 111 -12.29 -7.20 5.42
N VAL A 112 -11.15 -7.85 5.19
CA VAL A 112 -9.82 -7.23 5.22
C VAL A 112 -8.99 -7.76 4.07
N GLY A 113 -7.93 -7.03 3.77
CA GLY A 113 -6.88 -7.43 2.87
C GLY A 113 -7.11 -7.03 1.41
N VAL A 114 -6.02 -7.00 0.66
CA VAL A 114 -5.94 -6.48 -0.71
C VAL A 114 -5.73 -7.64 -1.69
N ARG A 115 -6.42 -7.64 -2.84
CA ARG A 115 -6.45 -8.79 -3.76
C ARG A 115 -5.87 -8.58 -5.17
N ALA A 116 -5.43 -7.38 -5.53
CA ALA A 116 -4.94 -7.09 -6.88
C ALA A 116 -3.83 -6.02 -6.92
N VAL A 117 -3.04 -6.00 -8.00
CA VAL A 117 -1.94 -5.04 -8.24
C VAL A 117 -2.43 -3.58 -8.29
N SER A 118 -3.62 -3.31 -8.84
CA SER A 118 -4.21 -1.95 -8.79
C SER A 118 -4.53 -1.52 -7.36
N SER A 119 -4.78 -2.50 -6.48
CA SER A 119 -5.05 -2.27 -5.08
C SER A 119 -3.77 -2.21 -4.23
N LEU A 120 -2.62 -2.66 -4.74
CA LEU A 120 -1.32 -2.45 -4.09
C LEU A 120 -0.94 -0.96 -4.08
N LEU A 121 -1.21 -0.23 -5.17
CA LEU A 121 -1.06 1.23 -5.20
C LEU A 121 -2.06 1.92 -4.25
N CYS A 122 -3.28 1.39 -4.12
CA CYS A 122 -4.23 1.89 -3.13
C CYS A 122 -3.72 1.65 -1.70
N SER A 123 -3.07 0.51 -1.44
CA SER A 123 -2.45 0.28 -0.13
C SER A 123 -1.22 1.16 0.12
N SER A 124 -0.45 1.55 -0.90
CA SER A 124 0.62 2.54 -0.72
C SER A 124 0.06 3.89 -0.28
N ILE A 125 -1.06 4.33 -0.88
CA ILE A 125 -1.79 5.53 -0.45
C ILE A 125 -2.40 5.35 0.95
N TYR A 126 -2.87 4.15 1.28
CA TYR A 126 -3.35 3.83 2.62
C TYR A 126 -2.24 3.95 3.67
N PHE A 127 -1.09 3.33 3.43
CA PHE A 127 0.05 3.37 4.33
C PHE A 127 0.72 4.76 4.41
N SER A 128 0.47 5.67 3.47
CA SER A 128 0.90 7.07 3.63
C SER A 128 0.02 7.88 4.58
N SER A 129 -1.10 7.33 5.05
CA SER A 129 -2.02 7.97 6.00
C SER A 129 -1.98 7.39 7.41
N VAL A 130 -1.18 6.34 7.62
CA VAL A 130 -0.97 5.64 8.90
C VAL A 130 0.38 6.07 9.48
#